data_AF-A0A1D9GGX4-F1
#
_entry.id   AF-A0A1D9GGX4-F1
#
_cell.length_a   1.000
_cell.length_b   1.000
_cell.length_c   1.000
_cell.angle_alpha   90.00
_cell.angle_beta   90.00
_cell.angle_gamma   90.00
#
_symmetry.space_group_name_H-M   'P 1'
#
loop_
_entity.id
_entity.type
_entity.pdbx_description
1 polymer ?
#
loop_
_entity_poly.entity_id
_entity_poly.type
_entity_poly.pdbx_seq_one_letter_code
_entity_poly.pdbx_strand_id
1 'polypeptide(L)'
;MDVPSGGAQHYILMLMPRLLREIEELGLPHIIRTSGFSEREVTTLYFEFVSIKRVLPSNPDRIAPEIWEHLLYCVQVMSAMVSAASLDDLVQAREQAVQKFLPHARRAIEAEYRDQCREGTVDLRLAGMLRDEASPEHSRDLCMEAIRLEREQRLESVRTLSTSSLGNHSAHIVEAAKAWVVRENADPPEDFSVMDLVIRLLDLLKLVLAIEGDNSARAEIPADFSVDKIVLGIGNALYRKELGLQSSMVKFPHP
;
A
#
# COMPACT_ATOMS: atom_id res chain seq x y z
N MET A 1 -9.87 -4.00 -25.32
CA MET A 1 -9.52 -3.39 -24.02
C MET A 1 -8.04 -3.56 -23.83
N ASP A 2 -7.37 -2.57 -23.24
CA ASP A 2 -5.92 -2.56 -23.14
C ASP A 2 -5.43 -3.52 -22.05
N VAL A 3 -4.35 -4.23 -22.35
CA VAL A 3 -3.65 -5.10 -21.40
C VAL A 3 -3.14 -4.25 -20.23
N PRO A 4 -3.22 -4.73 -18.96
CA PRO A 4 -2.69 -3.99 -17.82
C PRO A 4 -1.21 -3.63 -18.01
N SER A 5 -0.77 -2.54 -17.41
CA SER A 5 0.63 -2.12 -17.38
C SER A 5 1.51 -3.22 -16.78
N GLY A 6 2.79 -3.28 -17.18
CA GLY A 6 3.70 -4.32 -16.66
C GLY A 6 3.74 -4.36 -15.13
N GLY A 7 3.76 -3.19 -14.48
CA GLY A 7 3.66 -3.09 -13.02
C GLY A 7 2.38 -3.70 -12.44
N ALA A 8 1.24 -3.43 -13.07
CA ALA A 8 -0.05 -3.99 -12.66
C ALA A 8 -0.12 -5.51 -12.90
N GLN A 9 0.49 -6.03 -13.97
CA GLN A 9 0.62 -7.46 -14.22
C GLN A 9 1.43 -8.16 -13.12
N HIS A 10 2.59 -7.61 -12.75
CA HIS A 10 3.41 -8.14 -11.65
C HIS A 10 2.65 -8.09 -10.32
N TYR A 11 1.88 -7.03 -10.08
CA TYR A 11 1.04 -6.90 -8.89
C TYR A 11 -0.08 -7.94 -8.84
N ILE A 12 -0.80 -8.18 -9.95
CA ILE A 12 -1.83 -9.22 -10.03
C ILE A 12 -1.28 -10.59 -9.61
N LEU A 13 -0.13 -10.99 -10.17
CA LEU A 13 0.47 -12.29 -9.88
C LEU A 13 0.91 -12.44 -8.42
N MET A 14 1.24 -11.32 -7.76
CA MET A 14 1.55 -11.28 -6.33
C MET A 14 0.28 -11.27 -5.46
N LEU A 15 -0.79 -10.60 -5.91
CA LEU A 15 -2.05 -10.45 -5.19
C LEU A 15 -2.86 -11.75 -5.15
N MET A 16 -2.89 -12.52 -6.24
CA MET A 16 -3.62 -13.79 -6.32
C MET A 16 -3.34 -14.77 -5.17
N PRO A 17 -2.07 -15.15 -4.87
CA PRO A 17 -1.78 -16.04 -3.75
C PRO A 17 -2.15 -15.43 -2.39
N ARG A 18 -2.12 -14.10 -2.26
CA ARG A 18 -2.51 -13.42 -1.02
C ARG A 18 -4.02 -13.51 -0.79
N LEU A 19 -4.83 -13.22 -1.80
CA LEU A 19 -6.29 -13.31 -1.72
C LEU A 19 -6.74 -14.72 -1.36
N LEU A 20 -6.10 -15.76 -1.91
CA LEU A 20 -6.38 -17.14 -1.54
C LEU A 20 -6.11 -17.40 -0.05
N ARG A 21 -4.97 -16.92 0.45
CA ARG A 21 -4.62 -17.07 1.87
C ARG A 21 -5.60 -16.31 2.77
N GLU A 22 -6.01 -15.11 2.39
CA GLU A 22 -6.98 -14.32 3.15
C GLU A 22 -8.35 -15.02 3.19
N ILE A 23 -8.76 -15.67 2.09
CA ILE A 23 -9.99 -16.48 2.06
C ILE A 23 -9.88 -17.70 2.97
N GLU A 24 -8.72 -18.35 3.00
CA GLU A 24 -8.45 -19.47 3.90
C GLU A 24 -8.44 -19.03 5.38
N GLU A 25 -7.85 -17.86 5.67
CA GLU A 25 -7.79 -17.25 7.02
C GLU A 25 -9.17 -16.82 7.53
N LEU A 26 -9.98 -16.17 6.69
CA LEU A 26 -11.35 -15.74 7.03
C LEU A 26 -12.33 -16.92 7.07
N GLY A 27 -12.08 -17.95 6.25
CA GLY A 27 -12.93 -19.10 6.05
C GLY A 27 -14.09 -18.84 5.09
N LEU A 28 -14.30 -19.78 4.16
CA LEU A 28 -15.40 -19.74 3.18
C LEU A 28 -16.79 -19.51 3.79
N PRO A 29 -17.17 -20.14 4.94
CA PRO A 29 -18.48 -19.90 5.53
C PRO A 29 -18.72 -18.45 5.97
N HIS A 30 -17.66 -17.77 6.42
CA HIS A 30 -17.76 -16.37 6.81
C HIS A 30 -17.96 -15.49 5.58
N ILE A 31 -17.19 -15.72 4.52
CA ILE A 31 -17.30 -14.99 3.24
C ILE A 31 -18.66 -15.17 2.59
N ILE A 32 -19.23 -16.37 2.55
CA ILE A 32 -20.56 -16.62 1.97
C ILE A 32 -21.62 -15.76 2.67
N ARG A 33 -21.52 -15.61 3.99
CA ARG A 33 -22.48 -14.84 4.79
C ARG A 33 -22.36 -13.32 4.59
N THR A 34 -21.16 -12.80 4.35
CA THR A 34 -20.90 -11.35 4.29
C THR A 34 -20.83 -10.77 2.89
N SER A 35 -20.47 -11.59 1.90
CA SER A 35 -20.20 -11.13 0.52
C SER A 35 -21.45 -10.96 -0.35
N GLY A 36 -22.60 -11.54 0.04
CA GLY A 36 -23.83 -11.49 -0.74
C GLY A 36 -23.91 -12.47 -1.92
N PHE A 37 -22.90 -13.32 -2.10
CA PHE A 37 -22.88 -14.39 -3.10
C PHE A 37 -23.49 -15.69 -2.55
N SER A 38 -24.02 -16.53 -3.45
CA SER A 38 -24.43 -17.88 -3.07
C SER A 38 -23.22 -18.77 -2.79
N GLU A 39 -23.42 -19.79 -1.95
CA GLU A 39 -22.39 -20.79 -1.64
C GLU A 39 -21.78 -21.44 -2.90
N ARG A 40 -22.62 -21.74 -3.89
CA ARG A 40 -22.18 -22.34 -5.16
C ARG A 40 -21.28 -21.38 -5.95
N GLU A 41 -21.62 -20.10 -6.02
CA GLU A 41 -20.82 -19.09 -6.71
C GLU A 41 -19.47 -18.90 -6.03
N VAL A 42 -19.45 -18.71 -4.70
CA VAL A 42 -18.22 -18.56 -3.91
C VAL A 42 -17.29 -19.76 -4.09
N THR A 43 -17.84 -20.98 -4.00
CA THR A 43 -17.07 -22.22 -4.12
C THR A 43 -16.52 -22.40 -5.53
N THR A 44 -17.32 -22.10 -6.57
CA THR A 44 -16.89 -22.19 -7.97
C THR A 44 -15.77 -21.20 -8.25
N LEU A 45 -15.95 -19.93 -7.87
CA LEU A 45 -14.94 -18.88 -8.04
C LEU A 45 -13.65 -19.21 -7.30
N TYR A 46 -13.73 -19.71 -6.07
CA TYR A 46 -12.57 -20.14 -5.30
C TYR A 46 -11.77 -21.22 -6.05
N PHE A 47 -12.43 -22.28 -6.51
CA PHE A 47 -11.74 -23.37 -7.22
C PHE A 47 -11.22 -22.96 -8.60
N GLU A 48 -11.94 -22.11 -9.33
CA GLU A 48 -11.45 -21.50 -10.57
C GLU A 48 -10.17 -20.71 -10.29
N PHE A 49 -10.17 -19.86 -9.27
CA PHE A 49 -9.02 -19.04 -8.91
C PHE A 49 -7.81 -19.86 -8.46
N VAL A 50 -8.02 -20.93 -7.69
CA VAL A 50 -6.97 -21.91 -7.33
C VAL A 50 -6.41 -22.59 -8.58
N SER A 51 -7.28 -22.98 -9.52
CA SER A 51 -6.89 -23.66 -10.75
C SER A 51 -6.06 -22.75 -11.65
N ILE A 52 -6.51 -21.51 -11.86
CA ILE A 52 -5.80 -20.47 -12.60
C ILE A 52 -4.41 -20.24 -11.98
N LYS A 53 -4.33 -20.02 -10.66
CA LYS A 53 -3.06 -19.79 -9.96
C LYS A 53 -2.05 -20.94 -10.13
N ARG A 54 -2.51 -22.18 -10.30
CA ARG A 54 -1.63 -23.34 -10.51
C ARG A 54 -1.03 -23.42 -11.90
N VAL A 55 -1.75 -22.94 -12.92
CA VAL A 55 -1.35 -23.06 -14.33
C VAL A 55 -0.68 -21.80 -14.87
N LEU A 56 -0.82 -20.66 -14.19
CA LEU A 56 -0.23 -19.40 -14.63
C LEU A 56 1.30 -19.42 -14.58
N PRO A 57 1.97 -18.98 -15.66
CA PRO A 57 3.40 -18.68 -15.62
C PRO A 57 3.74 -17.59 -14.60
N SER A 58 4.89 -17.71 -13.94
CA SER A 58 5.42 -16.66 -13.05
C SER A 58 5.99 -15.46 -13.80
N ASN A 59 6.21 -15.55 -15.12
CA ASN A 59 6.63 -14.39 -15.92
C ASN A 59 5.39 -13.82 -16.65
N PRO A 60 5.01 -12.55 -16.42
CA PRO A 60 3.91 -11.89 -17.12
C PRO A 60 4.00 -11.96 -18.65
N ASP A 61 5.20 -11.85 -19.22
CA ASP A 61 5.43 -11.84 -20.68
C ASP A 61 5.02 -13.15 -21.36
N ARG A 62 4.83 -14.23 -20.57
CA ARG A 62 4.41 -15.54 -21.06
C ARG A 62 2.90 -15.76 -20.97
N ILE A 63 2.16 -14.80 -20.44
CA ILE A 63 0.70 -14.86 -20.33
C ILE A 63 0.11 -14.20 -21.58
N ALA A 64 -0.75 -14.93 -22.27
CA ALA A 64 -1.40 -14.43 -23.47
C ALA A 64 -2.26 -13.18 -23.14
N PRO A 65 -2.23 -12.12 -23.97
CA PRO A 65 -3.02 -10.90 -23.79
C PRO A 65 -4.50 -11.14 -23.43
N GLU A 66 -5.11 -12.15 -24.03
CA GLU A 66 -6.53 -12.50 -23.91
C GLU A 66 -6.86 -13.07 -22.53
N ILE A 67 -5.88 -13.66 -21.84
CA ILE A 67 -6.06 -14.24 -20.51
C ILE A 67 -6.15 -13.13 -19.46
N TRP A 68 -5.49 -11.98 -19.68
CA TRP A 68 -5.44 -10.89 -18.71
C TRP A 68 -6.80 -10.29 -18.35
N GLU A 69 -7.72 -10.22 -19.30
CA GLU A 69 -9.08 -9.75 -19.05
C GLU A 69 -9.80 -10.65 -18.04
N HIS A 70 -9.71 -11.97 -18.25
CA HIS A 70 -10.31 -12.94 -17.35
C HIS A 70 -9.64 -12.92 -15.97
N LEU A 71 -8.30 -12.81 -15.92
CA LEU A 71 -7.56 -12.70 -14.65
C LEU A 71 -7.96 -11.46 -13.87
N LEU A 72 -8.06 -10.31 -14.55
CA LEU A 72 -8.44 -9.05 -13.94
C LEU A 72 -9.83 -9.17 -13.31
N TYR A 73 -10.79 -9.70 -14.06
CA TYR A 73 -12.13 -9.95 -13.56
C TYR A 73 -12.12 -10.84 -12.31
N CYS A 74 -11.44 -11.99 -12.35
CA CYS A 74 -11.36 -12.88 -11.19
C CYS A 74 -10.74 -12.18 -9.98
N VAL A 75 -9.67 -11.42 -10.15
CA VAL A 75 -9.03 -10.67 -9.07
C VAL A 75 -9.95 -9.60 -8.50
N GLN A 76 -10.72 -8.90 -9.33
CA GLN A 76 -11.70 -7.90 -8.88
C GLN A 76 -12.78 -8.54 -8.01
N VAL A 77 -13.37 -9.66 -8.48
CA VAL A 77 -14.42 -10.38 -7.74
C VAL A 77 -13.90 -10.91 -6.42
N MET A 78 -12.73 -11.57 -6.43
CA MET A 78 -12.12 -12.12 -5.21
C MET A 78 -11.75 -11.01 -4.21
N SER A 79 -11.20 -9.89 -4.70
CA SER A 79 -10.88 -8.73 -3.86
C SER A 79 -12.11 -8.11 -3.22
N ALA A 80 -13.22 -8.02 -3.97
CA ALA A 80 -14.50 -7.52 -3.45
C ALA A 80 -15.07 -8.44 -2.35
N MET A 81 -15.00 -9.77 -2.55
CA MET A 81 -15.44 -10.75 -1.56
C MET A 81 -14.64 -10.65 -0.25
N VAL A 82 -13.31 -10.58 -0.34
CA VAL A 82 -12.45 -10.42 0.85
C VAL A 82 -12.72 -9.07 1.53
N SER A 83 -12.80 -7.99 0.77
CA SER A 83 -13.05 -6.64 1.32
C SER A 83 -14.39 -6.55 2.05
N ALA A 84 -15.43 -7.22 1.54
CA ALA A 84 -16.74 -7.28 2.20
C ALA A 84 -16.69 -8.03 3.54
N ALA A 85 -15.86 -9.08 3.62
CA ALA A 85 -15.67 -9.86 4.84
C ALA A 85 -14.77 -9.16 5.88
N SER A 86 -13.90 -8.24 5.47
CA SER A 86 -12.93 -7.55 6.35
C SER A 86 -13.31 -6.10 6.70
N LEU A 87 -14.56 -5.70 6.45
CA LEU A 87 -14.97 -4.29 6.49
C LEU A 87 -14.91 -3.68 7.91
N ASP A 88 -15.20 -4.48 8.94
CA ASP A 88 -15.18 -4.05 10.35
C ASP A 88 -13.74 -3.86 10.89
N ASP A 89 -12.78 -4.69 10.45
CA ASP A 89 -11.39 -4.64 10.90
C ASP A 89 -10.66 -3.37 10.41
N LEU A 90 -11.03 -2.88 9.22
CA LEU A 90 -10.43 -1.68 8.63
C LEU A 90 -10.78 -0.39 9.39
N VAL A 91 -12.00 -0.31 9.93
CA VAL A 91 -12.45 0.86 10.72
C VAL A 91 -11.69 0.92 12.04
N GLN A 92 -11.51 -0.22 12.71
CA GLN A 92 -10.78 -0.32 13.97
C GLN A 92 -9.28 -0.02 13.79
N ALA A 93 -8.66 -0.52 12.72
CA ALA A 93 -7.25 -0.27 12.41
C ALA A 93 -6.96 1.21 12.14
N ARG A 94 -7.85 1.90 11.42
CA ARG A 94 -7.74 3.35 11.14
C ARG A 94 -7.75 4.16 12.43
N GLU A 95 -8.68 3.88 13.32
CA GLU A 95 -8.85 4.61 14.58
C GLU A 95 -7.61 4.48 15.48
N GLN A 96 -7.05 3.28 15.56
CA GLN A 96 -5.82 3.02 16.31
C GLN A 96 -4.58 3.70 15.70
N ALA A 97 -4.50 3.79 14.38
CA ALA A 97 -3.38 4.44 13.70
C ALA A 97 -3.34 5.96 13.94
N VAL A 98 -4.50 6.62 13.88
CA VAL A 98 -4.64 8.06 14.13
C VAL A 98 -4.22 8.42 15.57
N GLN A 99 -4.68 7.64 16.55
CA GLN A 99 -4.35 7.88 17.96
C GLN A 99 -2.86 7.72 18.26
N LYS A 100 -2.16 6.81 17.56
CA LYS A 100 -0.72 6.57 17.74
C LYS A 100 0.17 7.62 17.05
N PHE A 101 -0.29 8.26 15.97
CA PHE A 101 0.55 9.16 15.16
C PHE A 101 0.68 10.59 15.72
N LEU A 102 -0.36 11.10 16.40
CA LEU A 102 -0.44 12.48 16.91
C LEU A 102 0.77 12.92 17.80
N PRO A 103 1.25 12.10 18.76
CA PRO A 103 2.41 12.45 19.58
C PRO A 103 3.74 12.45 18.84
N HIS A 104 3.84 11.79 17.68
CA HIS A 104 5.05 11.71 16.88
C HIS A 104 5.19 12.95 15.99
N ALA A 105 4.09 13.36 15.34
CA ALA A 105 4.05 14.57 14.49
C ALA A 105 4.51 15.83 15.24
N ARG A 106 4.04 16.03 16.49
CA ARG A 106 4.46 17.17 17.32
C ARG A 106 5.96 17.20 17.61
N ARG A 107 6.55 16.02 17.90
CA ARG A 107 7.98 15.90 18.22
C ARG A 107 8.87 16.14 17.00
N ALA A 108 8.45 15.71 15.80
CA ALA A 108 9.20 15.91 14.57
C ALA A 108 9.34 17.40 14.21
N ILE A 109 8.23 18.16 14.29
CA ILE A 109 8.22 19.61 14.01
C ILE A 109 9.08 20.37 15.02
N GLU A 110 9.00 20.00 16.30
CA GLU A 110 9.77 20.64 17.36
C GLU A 110 11.28 20.41 17.20
N ALA A 111 11.70 19.22 16.73
CA ALA A 111 13.09 18.91 16.46
C ALA A 111 13.65 19.75 15.29
N GLU A 112 12.93 19.78 14.16
CA GLU A 112 13.34 20.56 12.98
C GLU A 112 13.47 22.05 13.30
N TYR A 113 12.51 22.63 14.02
CA TYR A 113 12.57 24.03 14.42
C TYR A 113 13.79 24.34 15.30
N ARG A 114 14.14 23.44 16.22
CA ARG A 114 15.33 23.60 17.08
C ARG A 114 16.62 23.50 16.28
N ASP A 115 16.69 22.62 15.29
CA ASP A 115 17.88 22.43 14.48
C ASP A 115 18.10 23.63 13.55
N GLN A 116 17.06 24.17 12.91
CA GLN A 116 17.15 25.42 12.15
C GLN A 116 17.58 26.61 13.04
N CYS A 117 17.04 26.73 14.25
CA CYS A 117 17.49 27.75 15.20
C CYS A 117 18.97 27.61 15.60
N ARG A 118 19.52 26.39 15.64
CA ARG A 118 20.95 26.15 15.90
C ARG A 118 21.83 26.51 14.69
N GLU A 119 21.30 26.37 13.48
CA GLU A 119 21.95 26.74 12.22
C GLU A 119 21.84 28.24 11.90
N GLY A 120 21.11 29.01 12.72
CA GLY A 120 20.97 30.46 12.59
C GLY A 120 19.89 30.89 11.60
N THR A 121 19.10 29.96 11.09
CA THR A 121 17.95 30.16 10.21
C THR A 121 16.66 30.04 11.03
N VAL A 122 15.83 31.08 11.04
CA VAL A 122 14.55 31.05 11.75
C VAL A 122 13.43 31.07 10.73
N ASP A 123 12.74 29.94 10.57
CA ASP A 123 11.47 29.90 9.83
C ASP A 123 10.34 30.41 10.73
N LEU A 124 9.94 31.66 10.50
CA LEU A 124 8.86 32.33 11.23
C LEU A 124 7.51 31.61 11.08
N ARG A 125 7.34 30.81 10.03
CA ARG A 125 6.14 30.00 9.78
C ARG A 125 6.07 28.83 10.74
N LEU A 126 7.18 28.09 10.93
CA LEU A 126 7.29 27.01 11.92
C LEU A 126 7.16 27.55 13.35
N ALA A 127 7.75 28.72 13.61
CA ALA A 127 7.61 29.42 14.90
C ALA A 127 6.16 29.81 15.22
N GLY A 128 5.39 30.25 14.20
CA GLY A 128 3.96 30.56 14.32
C GLY A 128 3.12 29.31 14.58
N MET A 129 3.41 28.22 13.86
CA MET A 129 2.72 26.93 14.02
C MET A 129 2.93 26.31 15.42
N LEU A 130 4.07 26.54 16.05
CA LEU A 130 4.36 26.02 17.41
C LEU A 130 3.77 26.87 18.55
N ARG A 131 3.31 28.10 18.27
CA ARG A 131 2.87 29.06 19.29
C ARG A 131 1.36 29.09 19.54
N ASP A 132 0.56 28.63 18.58
CA ASP A 132 -0.90 28.73 18.64
C ASP A 132 -1.56 27.62 19.47
N GLU A 133 -2.65 27.97 20.17
CA GLU A 133 -3.44 27.02 20.95
C GLU A 133 -4.14 25.98 20.04
N ALA A 134 -4.31 24.76 20.56
CA ALA A 134 -4.72 23.57 19.82
C ALA A 134 -6.14 23.68 19.22
N SER A 135 -6.26 24.35 18.07
CA SER A 135 -7.43 24.25 17.17
C SER A 135 -7.30 23.00 16.28
N PRO A 136 -8.42 22.36 15.87
CA PRO A 136 -8.41 21.24 14.94
C PRO A 136 -7.80 21.59 13.56
N GLU A 137 -8.04 22.81 13.08
CA GLU A 137 -7.50 23.31 11.81
C GLU A 137 -5.98 23.53 11.90
N HIS A 138 -5.52 24.13 13.01
CA HIS A 138 -4.11 24.32 13.31
C HIS A 138 -3.33 23.01 13.44
N SER A 139 -3.96 22.00 14.06
CA SER A 139 -3.40 20.65 14.18
C SER A 139 -3.27 19.95 12.82
N ARG A 140 -4.14 20.28 11.86
CA ARG A 140 -4.07 19.77 10.49
C ARG A 140 -2.91 20.39 9.73
N ASP A 141 -2.74 21.71 9.82
CA ASP A 141 -1.66 22.43 9.15
C ASP A 141 -0.28 22.01 9.66
N LEU A 142 -0.12 21.85 10.98
CA LEU A 142 1.08 21.25 11.59
C LEU A 142 1.38 19.85 11.04
N CYS A 143 0.37 18.97 10.96
CA CYS A 143 0.55 17.63 10.43
C CYS A 143 0.99 17.65 8.95
N MET A 144 0.37 18.50 8.13
CA MET A 144 0.69 18.61 6.71
C MET A 144 2.13 19.08 6.49
N GLU A 145 2.62 20.02 7.30
CA GLU A 145 3.99 20.50 7.20
C GLU A 145 5.04 19.54 7.73
N ALA A 146 4.76 18.80 8.80
CA ALA A 146 5.62 17.70 9.23
C ALA A 146 5.78 16.67 8.10
N ILE A 147 4.68 16.31 7.45
CA ILE A 147 4.67 15.38 6.33
C ILE A 147 5.53 15.93 5.18
N ARG A 148 5.42 17.22 4.88
CA ARG A 148 6.19 17.88 3.81
C ARG A 148 7.70 17.84 4.09
N LEU A 149 8.13 18.21 5.30
CA LEU A 149 9.54 18.23 5.69
C LEU A 149 10.15 16.82 5.70
N GLU A 150 9.43 15.86 6.27
CA GLU A 150 9.91 14.48 6.27
C GLU A 150 9.96 13.89 4.85
N ARG A 151 9.08 14.33 3.93
CA ARG A 151 9.12 13.90 2.54
C ARG A 151 10.43 14.32 1.88
N GLU A 152 10.83 15.58 2.04
CA GLU A 152 12.09 16.10 1.49
C GLU A 152 13.29 15.28 2.01
N GLN A 153 13.31 14.93 3.30
CA GLN A 153 14.35 14.08 3.89
C GLN A 153 14.31 12.62 3.38
N ARG A 154 13.12 12.04 3.20
CA ARG A 154 12.96 10.63 2.78
C ARG A 154 13.15 10.40 1.29
N LEU A 155 12.97 11.42 0.45
CA LEU A 155 13.08 11.27 -1.00
C LEU A 155 14.48 10.78 -1.43
N GLU A 156 15.52 11.26 -0.74
CA GLU A 156 16.89 10.81 -0.98
C GLU A 156 17.14 9.39 -0.41
N SER A 157 16.47 9.02 0.69
CA SER A 157 16.47 7.66 1.23
C SER A 157 15.85 6.64 0.26
N VAL A 158 14.77 7.03 -0.44
CA VAL A 158 14.08 6.19 -1.43
C VAL A 158 14.95 5.92 -2.66
N ARG A 159 15.72 6.92 -3.12
CA ARG A 159 16.63 6.76 -4.27
C ARG A 159 17.70 5.71 -4.03
N THR A 160 18.15 5.56 -2.78
CA THR A 160 19.23 4.65 -2.39
C THR A 160 18.74 3.23 -2.03
N LEU A 161 17.43 2.96 -2.10
CA LEU A 161 16.87 1.63 -1.83
C LEU A 161 17.30 0.63 -2.91
N SER A 162 18.00 -0.44 -2.48
CA SER A 162 18.34 -1.57 -3.33
C SER A 162 17.19 -2.58 -3.43
N THR A 163 16.95 -3.09 -4.63
CA THR A 163 15.94 -4.13 -4.92
C THR A 163 16.56 -5.51 -5.15
N SER A 164 17.87 -5.66 -4.97
CA SER A 164 18.62 -6.89 -5.28
C SER A 164 18.24 -8.10 -4.42
N SER A 165 17.72 -7.88 -3.21
CA SER A 165 17.27 -8.93 -2.29
C SER A 165 15.81 -9.33 -2.48
N LEU A 166 15.08 -8.64 -3.35
CA LEU A 166 13.65 -8.88 -3.57
C LEU A 166 13.42 -9.94 -4.66
N GLY A 167 12.30 -10.67 -4.53
CA GLY A 167 11.80 -11.52 -5.62
C GLY A 167 11.43 -10.70 -6.87
N ASN A 168 11.37 -11.35 -8.03
CA ASN A 168 11.18 -10.68 -9.33
C ASN A 168 9.97 -9.71 -9.38
N HIS A 169 8.79 -10.16 -8.93
CA HIS A 169 7.60 -9.31 -8.87
C HIS A 169 7.78 -8.12 -7.92
N SER A 170 8.31 -8.38 -6.73
CA SER A 170 8.52 -7.35 -5.72
C SER A 170 9.53 -6.29 -6.15
N ALA A 171 10.64 -6.71 -6.77
CA ALA A 171 11.62 -5.81 -7.34
C ALA A 171 11.01 -4.91 -8.43
N HIS A 172 10.21 -5.49 -9.33
CA HIS A 172 9.57 -4.73 -10.42
C HIS A 172 8.59 -3.67 -9.89
N ILE A 173 7.76 -4.02 -8.90
CA ILE A 173 6.81 -3.09 -8.27
C ILE A 173 7.56 -1.96 -7.55
N VAL A 174 8.64 -2.28 -6.83
CA VAL A 174 9.42 -1.30 -6.07
C VAL A 174 10.19 -0.35 -6.99
N GLU A 175 10.79 -0.85 -8.08
CA GLU A 175 11.44 0.03 -9.06
C GLU A 175 10.43 0.93 -9.79
N ALA A 176 9.26 0.39 -10.15
CA ALA A 176 8.18 1.19 -10.71
C ALA A 176 7.72 2.29 -9.74
N ALA A 177 7.61 1.98 -8.45
CA ALA A 177 7.27 2.93 -7.40
C ALA A 177 8.32 4.03 -7.24
N LYS A 178 9.62 3.67 -7.21
CA LYS A 178 10.73 4.64 -7.17
C LYS A 178 10.68 5.58 -8.37
N ALA A 179 10.51 5.03 -9.58
CA ALA A 179 10.41 5.82 -10.80
C ALA A 179 9.17 6.73 -10.82
N TRP A 180 8.05 6.26 -10.26
CA TRP A 180 6.83 7.06 -10.11
C TRP A 180 7.05 8.22 -9.13
N VAL A 181 7.59 7.99 -7.94
CA VAL A 181 7.89 9.04 -6.95
C VAL A 181 8.82 10.11 -7.53
N VAL A 182 9.88 9.72 -8.26
CA VAL A 182 10.81 10.67 -8.88
C VAL A 182 10.11 11.54 -9.93
N ARG A 183 9.18 10.97 -10.70
CA ARG A 183 8.42 11.66 -11.74
C ARG A 183 7.41 12.64 -11.15
N GLU A 184 6.59 12.19 -10.20
CA GLU A 184 5.57 13.02 -9.55
C GLU A 184 6.20 14.13 -8.71
N ASN A 185 7.39 13.93 -8.14
CA ASN A 185 8.10 15.00 -7.45
C ASN A 185 8.60 16.11 -8.39
N ALA A 186 8.71 15.86 -9.69
CA ALA A 186 9.08 16.89 -10.67
C ALA A 186 7.89 17.80 -11.04
N ASP A 187 6.65 17.30 -10.88
CA ASP A 187 5.40 18.04 -11.09
C ASP A 187 4.41 17.68 -9.97
N PRO A 188 4.57 18.28 -8.77
CA PRO A 188 3.93 17.80 -7.54
C PRO A 188 2.39 17.86 -7.63
N PRO A 189 1.69 16.73 -7.42
CA PRO A 189 0.22 16.70 -7.47
C PRO A 189 -0.41 17.50 -6.31
N GLU A 190 -1.60 18.07 -6.54
CA GLU A 190 -2.34 18.86 -5.53
C GLU A 190 -2.73 18.06 -4.28
N ASP A 191 -2.91 16.74 -4.40
CA ASP A 191 -3.25 15.82 -3.32
C ASP A 191 -2.12 14.81 -3.09
N PHE A 192 -1.28 15.10 -2.10
CA PHE A 192 -0.06 14.35 -1.81
C PHE A 192 -0.27 13.02 -1.10
N SER A 193 -1.50 12.70 -0.72
CA SER A 193 -1.82 11.56 0.16
C SER A 193 -1.27 10.22 -0.36
N VAL A 194 -1.32 9.98 -1.67
CA VAL A 194 -0.82 8.74 -2.29
C VAL A 194 0.71 8.76 -2.38
N MET A 195 1.32 9.90 -2.75
CA MET A 195 2.76 10.01 -2.87
C MET A 195 3.45 9.83 -1.51
N ASP A 196 2.91 10.46 -0.47
CA ASP A 196 3.39 10.30 0.90
C ASP A 196 3.28 8.86 1.38
N LEU A 197 2.16 8.20 1.10
CA LEU A 197 1.97 6.79 1.43
C LEU A 197 3.02 5.91 0.75
N VAL A 198 3.26 6.10 -0.55
CA VAL A 198 4.25 5.31 -1.29
C VAL A 198 5.66 5.54 -0.74
N ILE A 199 6.04 6.79 -0.46
CA ILE A 199 7.35 7.11 0.14
C ILE A 199 7.49 6.44 1.52
N ARG A 200 6.45 6.50 2.36
CA ARG A 200 6.43 5.86 3.68
C ARG A 200 6.57 4.35 3.59
N LEU A 201 5.88 3.71 2.65
CA LEU A 201 5.98 2.27 2.43
C LEU A 201 7.37 1.86 1.91
N LEU A 202 7.99 2.65 1.04
CA LEU A 202 9.36 2.42 0.57
C LEU A 202 10.40 2.57 1.69
N ASP A 203 10.23 3.57 2.55
CA ASP A 203 11.10 3.77 3.72
C ASP A 203 10.94 2.62 4.74
N LEU A 204 9.70 2.19 4.98
CA LEU A 204 9.42 1.02 5.81
C LEU A 204 10.01 -0.26 5.22
N LEU A 205 9.91 -0.45 3.90
CA LEU A 205 10.51 -1.58 3.21
C LEU A 205 12.04 -1.60 3.40
N LYS A 206 12.70 -0.45 3.28
CA LYS A 206 14.14 -0.31 3.51
C LYS A 206 14.52 -0.75 4.92
N LEU A 207 13.76 -0.32 5.92
CA LEU A 207 13.99 -0.68 7.32
C LEU A 207 13.80 -2.18 7.55
N VAL A 208 12.72 -2.77 7.03
CA VAL A 208 12.48 -4.22 7.14
C VAL A 208 13.58 -5.02 6.46
N LEU A 209 14.03 -4.63 5.26
CA LEU A 209 15.13 -5.31 4.56
C LEU A 209 16.45 -5.20 5.32
N ALA A 210 16.72 -4.07 5.99
CA ALA A 210 17.91 -3.91 6.82
C ALA A 210 17.87 -4.84 8.04
N ILE A 211 16.72 -4.96 8.71
CA ILE A 211 16.55 -5.84 9.87
C ILE A 211 16.60 -7.32 9.45
N GLU A 212 16.01 -7.70 8.31
CA GLU A 212 16.07 -9.08 7.80
C GLU A 212 17.49 -9.49 7.39
N GLY A 213 18.30 -8.52 6.92
CA GLY A 213 19.71 -8.71 6.59
C GLY A 213 20.62 -8.84 7.81
N ASP A 214 20.25 -8.25 8.95
CA ASP A 214 20.99 -8.31 10.20
C ASP A 214 20.51 -9.52 11.03
N ASN A 215 21.23 -10.66 10.91
CA ASN A 215 20.85 -11.96 11.50
C ASN A 215 20.61 -11.94 13.02
N SER A 216 21.01 -10.88 13.72
CA SER A 216 20.86 -10.66 15.17
C SER A 216 19.50 -10.09 15.58
N ALA A 217 18.71 -9.50 14.67
CA ALA A 217 17.50 -8.72 14.98
C ALA A 217 16.16 -9.38 14.59
N ARG A 218 16.19 -10.63 14.07
CA ARG A 218 14.99 -11.37 13.62
C ARG A 218 13.89 -11.57 14.68
N ALA A 219 14.19 -11.36 15.96
CA ALA A 219 13.24 -11.58 17.06
C ALA A 219 12.28 -10.40 17.33
N GLU A 220 12.51 -9.21 16.75
CA GLU A 220 11.74 -8.00 17.10
C GLU A 220 10.78 -7.49 16.01
N ILE A 221 10.77 -8.08 14.81
CA ILE A 221 9.80 -7.67 13.77
C ILE A 221 8.43 -8.29 14.11
N PRO A 222 7.38 -7.48 14.37
CA PRO A 222 6.04 -8.02 14.55
C PRO A 222 5.62 -8.76 13.27
N ALA A 223 4.98 -9.94 13.41
CA ALA A 223 4.56 -10.79 12.28
C ALA A 223 3.64 -10.08 11.25
N ASP A 224 3.12 -8.91 11.62
CA ASP A 224 2.31 -8.05 10.77
C ASP A 224 3.12 -7.31 9.69
N PHE A 225 4.43 -7.15 9.87
CA PHE A 225 5.31 -6.46 8.93
C PHE A 225 6.14 -7.46 8.12
N SER A 226 5.69 -7.78 6.91
CA SER A 226 6.47 -8.56 5.94
C SER A 226 6.73 -7.75 4.67
N VAL A 227 7.85 -8.04 4.01
CA VAL A 227 8.22 -7.47 2.70
C VAL A 227 7.04 -7.58 1.72
N ASP A 228 6.41 -8.75 1.66
CA ASP A 228 5.30 -8.99 0.74
C ASP A 228 4.09 -8.10 1.02
N LYS A 229 3.72 -7.90 2.29
CA LYS A 229 2.60 -7.01 2.68
C LYS A 229 2.89 -5.55 2.31
N ILE A 230 4.12 -5.09 2.53
CA ILE A 230 4.52 -3.71 2.22
C ILE A 230 4.48 -3.49 0.70
N VAL A 231 5.04 -4.41 -0.08
CA VAL A 231 5.06 -4.34 -1.54
C VAL A 231 3.64 -4.45 -2.12
N LEU A 232 2.76 -5.28 -1.57
CA LEU A 232 1.34 -5.28 -1.93
C LEU A 232 0.66 -3.94 -1.60
N GLY A 233 1.00 -3.31 -0.48
CA GLY A 233 0.55 -1.96 -0.15
C GLY A 233 0.98 -0.92 -1.18
N ILE A 234 2.23 -0.99 -1.65
CA ILE A 234 2.75 -0.13 -2.72
C ILE A 234 1.99 -0.39 -4.03
N GLY A 235 1.84 -1.66 -4.43
CA GLY A 235 1.10 -2.03 -5.63
C GLY A 235 -0.37 -1.58 -5.59
N ASN A 236 -1.02 -1.69 -4.43
CA ASN A 236 -2.38 -1.17 -4.24
C ASN A 236 -2.43 0.36 -4.37
N ALA A 237 -1.45 1.09 -3.83
CA ALA A 237 -1.41 2.55 -3.97
C ALA A 237 -1.27 2.98 -5.46
N LEU A 238 -0.47 2.27 -6.25
CA LEU A 238 -0.17 2.61 -7.63
C LEU A 238 -1.22 2.11 -8.63
N TYR A 239 -1.64 0.84 -8.53
CA TYR A 239 -2.37 0.15 -9.58
C TYR A 239 -3.86 -0.04 -9.28
N ARG A 240 -4.34 0.28 -8.08
CA ARG A 240 -5.76 0.05 -7.70
C ARG A 240 -6.75 0.72 -8.64
N LYS A 241 -6.46 1.93 -9.11
CA LYS A 241 -7.31 2.67 -10.06
C LYS A 241 -7.31 2.00 -11.43
N GLU A 242 -6.12 1.67 -11.95
CA GLU A 242 -5.94 0.97 -13.22
C GLU A 242 -6.70 -0.37 -13.23
N LEU A 243 -6.63 -1.11 -12.13
CA LEU A 243 -7.21 -2.44 -12.00
C LEU A 243 -8.70 -2.44 -11.62
N GLY A 244 -9.35 -1.28 -11.47
CA GLY A 244 -10.76 -1.21 -11.10
C GLY A 244 -11.08 -1.80 -9.71
N LEU A 245 -10.10 -1.87 -8.80
CA LEU A 245 -10.25 -2.45 -7.45
C LEU A 245 -10.89 -1.46 -6.45
N GLN A 246 -11.69 -0.52 -6.95
CA GLN A 246 -12.41 0.42 -6.09
C GLN A 246 -13.60 -0.30 -5.45
N SER A 247 -13.86 0.00 -4.17
CA SER A 247 -14.92 -0.62 -3.37
C SER A 247 -16.32 -0.14 -3.77
N SER A 248 -16.62 -0.08 -5.06
CA SER A 248 -17.98 0.01 -5.57
C SER A 248 -18.49 -1.42 -5.74
N MET A 249 -19.55 -1.77 -5.00
CA MET A 249 -20.33 -3.00 -5.19
C MET A 249 -20.43 -3.32 -6.68
N VAL A 250 -19.81 -4.43 -7.10
CA VAL A 250 -19.94 -4.93 -8.46
C VAL A 250 -21.42 -5.25 -8.66
N LYS A 251 -22.14 -4.40 -9.40
CA LYS A 251 -23.48 -4.72 -9.87
C LYS A 251 -23.34 -5.69 -11.03
N PHE A 252 -23.64 -6.96 -10.79
CA PHE A 252 -23.67 -7.95 -11.84
C PHE A 252 -24.97 -7.86 -12.66
N PRO A 253 -24.90 -8.02 -14.00
CA PRO A 253 -26.08 -8.29 -14.80
C PRO A 253 -26.57 -9.72 -14.48
N HIS A 254 -27.82 -9.84 -14.03
CA HIS A 254 -28.47 -11.14 -13.90
C HIS A 254 -28.75 -11.73 -15.30
N PRO A 255 -28.49 -13.03 -15.53
CA PRO A 255 -29.13 -13.77 -16.61
C PRO A 255 -30.63 -13.99 -16.32
#